data_AF-A0A7J0A918-F1
#
_entry.id   AF-A0A7J0A918-F1
#
_cell.length_a   1.000
_cell.length_b   1.000
_cell.length_c   1.000
_cell.angle_alpha   90.00
_cell.angle_beta   90.00
_cell.angle_gamma   90.00
#
_symmetry.space_group_name_H-M   'P 1'
#
loop_
_entity.id
_entity.type
_entity.pdbx_description
1 polymer ?
#
loop_
_entity_poly.entity_id
_entity_poly.type
_entity_poly.pdbx_seq_one_letter_code
_entity_poly.pdbx_strand_id
1 'polypeptide(L)'
;MKIPAFVNVLLATALVVLSIKITFGDSAETDSHSGGRGVSDGITSATSRVSSASAYDMILSRTSIREYADRAVGSETVDSLLKAGMAAPTAGNRQPWKFIVVDDSSLIASIGSAAKAWAPVGRAPIAIIVCGDKSAAFDGALNEYWIQDCSAVSENILLSAHAMGLGAVWCGCYPQKDREEFIVNLFGLPDNIVPLNVIAIGYPKESHRPKDKYRQENIHYNVW
;
A
#
# COMPACT_ATOMS: atom_id res chain seq x y z
N MET A 1 45.22 27.40 15.42
CA MET A 1 46.25 26.63 14.68
C MET A 1 45.81 26.48 13.25
N LYS A 2 46.53 27.06 12.26
CA LYS A 2 46.19 26.91 10.84
C LYS A 2 46.67 25.53 10.38
N ILE A 3 45.77 24.72 9.83
CA ILE A 3 46.14 23.43 9.25
C ILE A 3 47.08 23.69 8.07
N PRO A 4 48.26 23.06 8.01
CA PRO A 4 49.20 23.28 6.93
C PRO A 4 48.58 22.92 5.57
N ALA A 5 48.82 23.73 4.54
CA ALA A 5 48.23 23.54 3.22
C ALA A 5 48.50 22.14 2.62
N PHE A 6 49.61 21.50 2.98
CA PHE A 6 49.93 20.14 2.50
C PHE A 6 48.96 19.07 3.04
N VAL A 7 48.41 19.25 4.24
CA VAL A 7 47.43 18.31 4.83
C VAL A 7 46.11 18.36 4.07
N ASN A 8 45.69 19.56 3.64
CA ASN A 8 44.48 19.73 2.83
C ASN A 8 44.63 19.12 1.44
N VAL A 9 45.81 19.25 0.82
CA VAL A 9 46.11 18.62 -0.48
C VAL A 9 46.12 17.10 -0.37
N LEU A 10 46.68 16.55 0.72
CA LEU A 10 46.70 15.11 0.99
C LEU A 10 45.27 14.55 1.19
N LEU A 11 44.42 15.26 1.96
CA LEU A 11 43.02 14.85 2.15
C LEU A 11 42.23 14.90 0.83
N ALA A 12 42.43 15.96 0.02
CA ALA A 12 41.74 16.11 -1.26
C ALA A 12 42.13 15.00 -2.25
N THR A 13 43.42 14.66 -2.33
CA THR A 13 43.89 13.55 -3.18
C THR A 13 43.38 12.20 -2.71
N ALA A 14 43.36 11.94 -1.40
CA ALA A 14 42.78 10.71 -0.84
C ALA A 14 41.28 10.56 -1.16
N LEU A 15 40.51 11.65 -1.07
CA LEU A 15 39.08 11.68 -1.41
C LEU A 15 38.84 11.40 -2.90
N VAL A 16 39.67 11.94 -3.79
CA VAL A 16 39.57 11.68 -5.24
C VAL A 16 39.88 10.23 -5.56
N VAL A 17 40.95 9.66 -4.99
CA VAL A 17 41.32 8.24 -5.20
C VAL A 17 40.24 7.29 -4.69
N LEU A 18 39.64 7.59 -3.53
CA LEU A 18 38.54 6.80 -2.99
C LEU A 18 37.28 6.88 -3.86
N SER A 19 36.97 8.08 -4.38
CA SER A 19 35.83 8.29 -5.29
C SER A 19 36.00 7.53 -6.60
N ILE A 20 37.22 7.50 -7.16
CA ILE A 20 37.53 6.73 -8.38
C ILE A 20 37.40 5.23 -8.11
N LYS A 21 37.92 4.72 -6.99
CA LYS A 21 37.79 3.29 -6.62
C LYS A 21 36.34 2.84 -6.42
N ILE A 22 35.49 3.70 -5.85
CA ILE A 22 34.06 3.41 -5.69
C ILE A 22 33.35 3.44 -7.04
N THR A 23 33.73 4.35 -7.94
CA THR A 23 33.07 4.54 -9.25
C THR A 23 33.46 3.45 -10.25
N PHE A 24 34.69 2.94 -10.18
CA PHE A 24 35.25 2.02 -11.17
C PHE A 24 35.66 0.68 -10.57
N GLY A 25 34.88 0.15 -9.62
CA GLY A 25 35.12 -1.11 -8.92
C GLY A 25 35.76 -2.20 -9.79
N ASP A 26 36.80 -2.82 -9.23
CA ASP A 26 37.70 -3.78 -9.87
C ASP A 26 36.98 -4.74 -10.81
N SER A 27 37.27 -4.58 -12.10
CA SER A 27 36.84 -5.49 -13.16
C SER A 27 38.08 -6.15 -13.76
N ALA A 28 38.56 -7.23 -13.14
CA ALA A 28 39.30 -8.30 -13.82
C ALA A 28 39.69 -9.41 -12.82
N GLU A 29 39.10 -10.60 -12.96
CA GLU A 29 39.89 -11.84 -13.04
C GLU A 29 39.02 -12.95 -13.65
N THR A 30 39.46 -13.40 -14.82
CA THR A 30 39.06 -14.65 -15.47
C THR A 30 39.74 -15.82 -14.76
N ASP A 31 39.02 -16.91 -14.51
CA ASP A 31 39.65 -18.22 -14.47
C ASP A 31 38.75 -19.33 -15.01
N SER A 32 39.33 -20.05 -15.97
CA SER A 32 38.85 -21.28 -16.59
C SER A 32 39.13 -22.49 -15.69
N HIS A 33 38.22 -23.46 -15.57
CA HIS A 33 38.54 -24.89 -15.71
C HIS A 33 37.27 -25.80 -15.73
N SER A 34 37.27 -26.66 -16.75
CA SER A 34 36.61 -27.94 -17.02
C SER A 34 35.67 -28.63 -15.99
N GLY A 35 34.50 -29.04 -16.48
CA GLY A 35 34.13 -30.46 -16.61
C GLY A 35 33.37 -31.15 -15.46
N GLY A 36 32.07 -31.40 -15.65
CA GLY A 36 31.30 -32.35 -14.82
C GLY A 36 29.85 -32.52 -15.31
N ARG A 37 29.44 -33.77 -15.55
CA ARG A 37 28.17 -34.19 -16.14
C ARG A 37 27.00 -34.15 -15.14
N GLY A 38 25.83 -33.72 -15.61
CA GLY A 38 24.59 -34.48 -15.45
C GLY A 38 23.63 -34.15 -14.28
N VAL A 39 22.41 -33.79 -14.70
CA VAL A 39 21.10 -34.22 -14.17
C VAL A 39 20.37 -33.29 -13.16
N SER A 40 19.11 -33.07 -13.52
CA SER A 40 17.92 -32.65 -12.76
C SER A 40 17.46 -31.20 -12.94
N ASP A 41 16.47 -31.13 -13.82
CA ASP A 41 15.56 -30.04 -14.09
C ASP A 41 14.81 -29.56 -12.83
N GLY A 42 14.45 -28.29 -12.84
CA GLY A 42 13.11 -27.92 -12.40
C GLY A 42 12.95 -27.21 -11.06
N ILE A 43 13.86 -26.32 -10.63
CA ILE A 43 13.52 -25.30 -9.61
C ILE A 43 14.23 -23.98 -9.94
N THR A 44 13.86 -23.34 -11.04
CA THR A 44 14.33 -21.97 -11.33
C THR A 44 13.35 -21.22 -12.24
N SER A 45 12.06 -21.16 -11.88
CA SER A 45 11.09 -20.40 -12.70
C SER A 45 9.80 -20.01 -11.99
N ALA A 46 9.88 -19.44 -10.78
CA ALA A 46 8.69 -18.87 -10.12
C ALA A 46 8.89 -17.48 -9.50
N THR A 47 10.05 -16.85 -9.67
CA THR A 47 10.35 -15.51 -9.16
C THR A 47 10.59 -14.46 -10.25
N SER A 48 10.32 -14.78 -11.51
CA SER A 48 10.51 -13.80 -12.60
C SER A 48 9.21 -13.08 -12.96
N ARG A 49 9.28 -11.75 -12.81
CA ARG A 49 8.37 -10.68 -13.29
C ARG A 49 7.26 -10.24 -12.32
N VAL A 50 7.69 -9.68 -11.19
CA VAL A 50 7.04 -8.44 -10.72
C VAL A 50 7.20 -7.43 -11.86
N SER A 51 6.09 -6.98 -12.41
CA SER A 51 6.06 -5.99 -13.49
C SER A 51 6.84 -4.75 -13.08
N SER A 52 7.78 -4.30 -13.93
CA SER A 52 8.68 -3.15 -13.73
C SER A 52 7.97 -1.80 -13.87
N ALA A 53 6.77 -1.69 -13.33
CA ALA A 53 6.00 -0.45 -13.36
C ALA A 53 6.45 0.44 -12.19
N SER A 54 6.66 1.72 -12.47
CA SER A 54 7.07 2.68 -11.45
C SER A 54 5.92 2.96 -10.46
N ALA A 55 6.25 3.58 -9.31
CA ALA A 55 5.21 4.07 -8.39
C ALA A 55 4.23 5.03 -9.09
N TYR A 56 4.73 5.86 -10.02
CA TYR A 56 3.92 6.75 -10.85
C TYR A 56 2.92 5.96 -11.71
N ASP A 57 3.38 4.91 -12.39
CA ASP A 57 2.51 4.08 -13.23
C ASP A 57 1.45 3.35 -12.40
N MET A 58 1.80 2.89 -11.19
CA MET A 58 0.86 2.24 -10.27
C MET A 58 -0.25 3.20 -9.83
N ILE A 59 0.10 4.45 -9.51
CA ILE A 59 -0.87 5.49 -9.15
C ILE A 59 -1.83 5.77 -10.32
N LEU A 60 -1.30 5.94 -11.53
CA LEU A 60 -2.12 6.25 -12.70
C LEU A 60 -2.98 5.07 -13.18
N SER A 61 -2.49 3.85 -13.04
CA SER A 61 -3.18 2.66 -13.53
C SER A 61 -4.16 2.04 -12.54
N ARG A 62 -4.12 2.43 -11.26
CA ARG A 62 -5.03 1.92 -10.23
C ARG A 62 -6.49 2.26 -10.55
N THR A 63 -7.32 1.23 -10.63
CA THR A 63 -8.78 1.36 -10.79
C THR A 63 -9.53 0.55 -9.75
N SER A 64 -10.79 0.91 -9.50
CA SER A 64 -11.63 0.19 -8.54
C SER A 64 -12.13 -1.11 -9.16
N ILE A 65 -11.70 -2.24 -8.60
CA ILE A 65 -12.14 -3.58 -9.00
C ILE A 65 -13.30 -4.00 -8.11
N ARG A 66 -14.36 -4.55 -8.72
CA ARG A 66 -15.61 -4.90 -8.02
C ARG A 66 -16.08 -6.33 -8.27
N GLU A 67 -15.39 -7.05 -9.15
CA GLU A 67 -15.61 -8.46 -9.45
C GLU A 67 -14.28 -9.19 -9.29
N TYR A 68 -14.32 -10.33 -8.62
CA TYR A 68 -13.13 -11.05 -8.20
C TYR A 68 -13.16 -12.49 -8.74
N ALA A 69 -12.00 -13.02 -9.06
CA ALA A 69 -11.83 -14.43 -9.36
C ALA A 69 -12.04 -15.26 -8.08
N ASP A 70 -12.44 -16.51 -8.25
CA ASP A 70 -12.52 -17.49 -7.16
C ASP A 70 -11.12 -17.94 -6.76
N ARG A 71 -10.42 -17.07 -6.04
CA ARG A 71 -9.04 -17.26 -5.59
C ARG A 71 -8.82 -16.55 -4.26
N ALA A 72 -8.39 -17.32 -3.26
CA ALA A 72 -8.05 -16.81 -1.95
C ALA A 72 -6.84 -15.84 -1.99
N VAL A 73 -6.82 -14.89 -1.05
CA VAL A 73 -5.69 -14.00 -0.78
C VAL A 73 -4.98 -14.51 0.47
N GLY A 74 -3.69 -14.82 0.37
CA GLY A 74 -2.91 -15.37 1.49
C GLY A 74 -2.64 -14.35 2.59
N SER A 75 -2.50 -14.82 3.83
CA SER A 75 -2.25 -13.96 5.01
C SER A 75 -1.00 -13.10 4.87
N GLU A 76 0.10 -13.62 4.31
CA GLU A 76 1.33 -12.83 4.07
C GLU A 76 1.09 -11.63 3.14
N THR A 77 0.19 -11.80 2.18
CA THR A 77 -0.22 -10.71 1.29
C THR A 77 -1.03 -9.67 2.05
N VAL A 78 -1.97 -10.11 2.90
CA VAL A 78 -2.74 -9.20 3.79
C VAL A 78 -1.83 -8.42 4.71
N ASP A 79 -0.84 -9.07 5.34
CA ASP A 79 0.15 -8.41 6.19
C ASP A 79 0.95 -7.36 5.41
N SER A 80 1.31 -7.66 4.16
CA SER A 80 2.03 -6.72 3.29
C SER A 80 1.17 -5.49 2.95
N LEU A 81 -0.13 -5.68 2.71
CA LEU A 81 -1.08 -4.57 2.49
C LEU A 81 -1.21 -3.70 3.73
N LEU A 82 -1.36 -4.31 4.91
CA LEU A 82 -1.46 -3.59 6.18
C LEU A 82 -0.16 -2.83 6.50
N LYS A 83 1.02 -3.44 6.28
CA LYS A 83 2.32 -2.78 6.42
C LYS A 83 2.44 -1.55 5.51
N ALA A 84 2.00 -1.66 4.26
CA ALA A 84 1.99 -0.52 3.34
C ALA A 84 1.00 0.56 3.79
N GLY A 85 -0.19 0.17 4.25
CA GLY A 85 -1.16 1.07 4.86
C GLY A 85 -0.56 1.88 6.01
N MET A 86 0.10 1.20 6.96
CA MET A 86 0.75 1.82 8.13
C MET A 86 1.98 2.67 7.80
N ALA A 87 2.46 2.67 6.56
CA ALA A 87 3.51 3.58 6.10
C ALA A 87 2.97 4.98 5.70
N ALA A 88 1.66 5.21 5.85
CA ALA A 88 1.04 6.50 5.57
C ALA A 88 1.56 7.62 6.49
N PRO A 89 1.53 8.90 6.03
CA PRO A 89 1.73 10.03 6.92
C PRO A 89 0.63 10.09 7.97
N THR A 90 0.93 10.72 9.11
CA THR A 90 -0.04 10.92 10.19
C THR A 90 0.20 12.24 10.91
N ALA A 91 -0.89 12.95 11.18
CA ALA A 91 -0.85 14.21 11.90
C ALA A 91 -0.25 14.02 13.30
N GLY A 92 0.81 14.78 13.62
CA GLY A 92 1.52 14.68 14.91
C GLY A 92 2.13 13.30 15.20
N ASN A 93 2.27 12.46 14.17
CA ASN A 93 2.68 11.05 14.30
C ASN A 93 1.79 10.22 15.25
N ARG A 94 0.50 10.54 15.32
CA ARG A 94 -0.46 9.92 16.27
C ARG A 94 -0.86 8.49 15.90
N GLN A 95 -0.80 8.14 14.62
CA GLN A 95 -1.08 6.79 14.10
C GLN A 95 -2.43 6.23 14.59
N PRO A 96 -3.56 6.93 14.37
CA PRO A 96 -4.84 6.57 14.95
C PRO A 96 -5.50 5.34 14.29
N TRP A 97 -4.90 4.78 13.24
CA TRP A 97 -5.51 3.69 12.48
C TRP A 97 -5.63 2.39 13.27
N LYS A 98 -6.77 1.73 13.11
CA LYS A 98 -7.06 0.35 13.53
C LYS A 98 -7.62 -0.40 12.33
N PHE A 99 -7.46 -1.73 12.33
CA PHE A 99 -7.84 -2.57 11.20
C PHE A 99 -8.63 -3.77 11.70
N ILE A 100 -9.66 -4.14 10.93
CA ILE A 100 -10.31 -5.45 11.03
C ILE A 100 -10.11 -6.14 9.69
N VAL A 101 -9.46 -7.30 9.69
CA VAL A 101 -9.40 -8.19 8.53
C VAL A 101 -10.60 -9.12 8.61
N VAL A 102 -11.36 -9.21 7.53
CA VAL A 102 -12.55 -10.06 7.42
C VAL A 102 -12.33 -11.03 6.27
N ASP A 103 -12.17 -12.30 6.59
CA ASP A 103 -12.07 -13.43 5.65
C ASP A 103 -13.14 -14.52 5.90
N ASP A 104 -13.96 -14.33 6.93
CA ASP A 104 -15.15 -15.16 7.16
C ASP A 104 -16.22 -14.85 6.10
N SER A 105 -16.58 -15.88 5.32
CA SER A 105 -17.55 -15.76 4.23
C SER A 105 -18.94 -15.27 4.65
N SER A 106 -19.37 -15.57 5.88
CA SER A 106 -20.68 -15.15 6.39
C SER A 106 -20.68 -13.66 6.75
N LEU A 107 -19.59 -13.16 7.35
CA LEU A 107 -19.39 -11.74 7.62
C LEU A 107 -19.26 -10.95 6.32
N ILE A 108 -18.50 -11.46 5.35
CA ILE A 108 -18.36 -10.88 4.02
C ILE A 108 -19.74 -10.74 3.34
N ALA A 109 -20.55 -11.80 3.34
CA ALA A 109 -21.90 -11.78 2.77
C ALA A 109 -22.83 -10.80 3.50
N SER A 110 -22.75 -10.75 4.84
CA SER A 110 -23.51 -9.82 5.67
C SER A 110 -23.20 -8.36 5.33
N ILE A 111 -21.92 -7.98 5.27
CA ILE A 111 -21.50 -6.63 4.89
C ILE A 111 -21.94 -6.32 3.45
N GLY A 112 -21.75 -7.25 2.52
CA GLY A 112 -22.11 -7.07 1.12
C GLY A 112 -23.60 -6.81 0.88
N SER A 113 -24.46 -7.33 1.77
CA SER A 113 -25.91 -7.22 1.68
C SER A 113 -26.46 -5.99 2.41
N ALA A 114 -25.70 -5.38 3.32
CA ALA A 114 -26.15 -4.26 4.15
C ALA A 114 -26.37 -2.96 3.38
N ALA A 115 -25.66 -2.75 2.27
CA ALA A 115 -25.84 -1.58 1.41
C ALA A 115 -25.50 -1.89 -0.04
N LYS A 116 -26.24 -1.31 -1.00
CA LYS A 116 -25.94 -1.45 -2.44
C LYS A 116 -24.51 -1.03 -2.79
N ALA A 117 -23.98 -0.01 -2.12
CA ALA A 117 -22.62 0.46 -2.32
C ALA A 117 -21.54 -0.54 -1.83
N TRP A 118 -21.93 -1.54 -1.03
CA TRP A 118 -21.07 -2.57 -0.47
C TRP A 118 -21.23 -3.93 -1.15
N ALA A 119 -22.10 -4.06 -2.15
CA ALA A 119 -22.22 -5.29 -2.94
C ALA A 119 -20.88 -5.88 -3.45
N PRO A 120 -19.85 -5.08 -3.81
CA PRO A 120 -18.52 -5.62 -4.11
C PRO A 120 -17.87 -6.38 -2.94
N VAL A 121 -18.08 -5.95 -1.69
CA VAL A 121 -17.56 -6.64 -0.49
C VAL A 121 -18.05 -8.08 -0.46
N GLY A 122 -19.35 -8.31 -0.64
CA GLY A 122 -19.95 -9.65 -0.62
C GLY A 122 -19.50 -10.60 -1.74
N ARG A 123 -18.66 -10.11 -2.67
CA ARG A 123 -18.09 -10.89 -3.78
C ARG A 123 -16.58 -11.04 -3.67
N ALA A 124 -15.95 -10.37 -2.70
CA ALA A 124 -14.53 -10.43 -2.47
C ALA A 124 -14.19 -11.61 -1.55
N PRO A 125 -13.04 -12.27 -1.73
CA PRO A 125 -12.59 -13.30 -0.79
C PRO A 125 -12.21 -12.73 0.58
N ILE A 126 -11.80 -11.45 0.65
CA ILE A 126 -11.44 -10.77 1.90
C ILE A 126 -11.86 -9.29 1.86
N ALA A 127 -11.97 -8.69 3.05
CA ALA A 127 -12.09 -7.25 3.22
C ALA A 127 -11.22 -6.74 4.37
N ILE A 128 -10.76 -5.49 4.26
CA ILE A 128 -10.09 -4.77 5.36
C ILE A 128 -10.95 -3.57 5.73
N ILE A 129 -11.40 -3.51 6.98
CA ILE A 129 -12.10 -2.34 7.52
C ILE A 129 -11.05 -1.44 8.17
N VAL A 130 -10.86 -0.24 7.61
CA VAL A 130 -9.97 0.77 8.20
C VAL A 130 -10.80 1.61 9.16
N CYS A 131 -10.36 1.71 10.41
CA CYS A 131 -11.00 2.48 11.47
C CYS A 131 -10.04 3.52 12.04
N GLY A 132 -10.57 4.63 12.56
CA GLY A 132 -9.82 5.60 13.34
C GLY A 132 -10.12 5.47 14.83
N ASP A 133 -9.09 5.48 15.65
CA ASP A 133 -9.17 5.60 17.11
C ASP A 133 -9.13 7.08 17.50
N LYS A 134 -10.30 7.62 17.83
CA LYS A 134 -10.46 9.03 18.24
C LYS A 134 -9.71 9.34 19.55
N SER A 135 -9.37 8.35 20.37
CA SER A 135 -8.59 8.57 21.60
C SER A 135 -7.08 8.71 21.33
N ALA A 136 -6.59 8.15 20.22
CA ALA A 136 -5.20 8.28 19.79
C ALA A 136 -4.94 9.59 19.02
N ALA A 137 -5.99 10.15 18.41
CA ALA A 137 -5.94 11.40 17.67
C ALA A 137 -5.72 12.64 18.57
N PHE A 138 -5.74 13.84 17.98
CA PHE A 138 -5.68 15.09 18.74
C PHE A 138 -6.99 15.37 19.48
N ASP A 139 -6.98 16.31 20.42
CA ASP A 139 -8.20 16.75 21.09
C ASP A 139 -8.95 17.86 20.31
N GLY A 140 -10.21 18.08 20.68
CA GLY A 140 -11.04 19.16 20.16
C GLY A 140 -11.22 19.09 18.65
N ALA A 141 -11.16 20.24 17.97
CA ALA A 141 -11.38 20.32 16.53
C ALA A 141 -10.34 19.56 15.70
N LEU A 142 -9.13 19.36 16.23
CA LEU A 142 -8.06 18.63 15.52
C LEU A 142 -8.24 17.11 15.58
N ASN A 143 -9.19 16.61 16.38
CA ASN A 143 -9.48 15.19 16.48
C ASN A 143 -9.83 14.59 15.12
N GLU A 144 -10.52 15.35 14.26
CA GLU A 144 -10.95 14.92 12.93
C GLU A 144 -9.81 14.54 11.98
N TYR A 145 -8.54 14.84 12.31
CA TYR A 145 -7.38 14.41 11.51
C TYR A 145 -7.26 12.89 11.35
N TRP A 146 -7.91 12.09 12.20
CA TRP A 146 -8.01 10.64 12.00
C TRP A 146 -8.59 10.29 10.62
N ILE A 147 -9.46 11.14 10.06
CA ILE A 147 -10.07 10.92 8.74
C ILE A 147 -9.00 10.99 7.65
N GLN A 148 -8.18 12.04 7.64
CA GLN A 148 -7.12 12.23 6.64
C GLN A 148 -6.05 11.15 6.79
N ASP A 149 -5.64 10.85 8.03
CA ASP A 149 -4.66 9.81 8.34
C ASP A 149 -5.15 8.44 7.82
N CYS A 150 -6.36 8.03 8.19
CA CYS A 150 -6.93 6.75 7.75
C CYS A 150 -7.24 6.73 6.23
N SER A 151 -7.50 7.89 5.62
CA SER A 151 -7.69 7.99 4.17
C SER A 151 -6.38 7.75 3.42
N ALA A 152 -5.26 8.29 3.92
CA ALA A 152 -3.94 8.03 3.37
C ALA A 152 -3.54 6.55 3.51
N VAL A 153 -3.79 5.95 4.69
CA VAL A 153 -3.64 4.49 4.92
C VAL A 153 -4.41 3.69 3.87
N SER A 154 -5.67 4.07 3.63
CA SER A 154 -6.54 3.37 2.69
C SER A 154 -6.04 3.46 1.26
N GLU A 155 -5.57 4.63 0.80
CA GLU A 155 -4.99 4.74 -0.56
C GLU A 155 -3.69 3.95 -0.69
N ASN A 156 -2.84 3.91 0.35
CA ASN A 156 -1.66 3.04 0.36
C ASN A 156 -2.05 1.56 0.19
N ILE A 157 -3.07 1.08 0.91
CA ILE A 157 -3.58 -0.30 0.75
C ILE A 157 -4.06 -0.54 -0.69
N LEU A 158 -4.80 0.39 -1.27
CA LEU A 158 -5.33 0.25 -2.63
C LEU A 158 -4.23 0.23 -3.70
N LEU A 159 -3.21 1.08 -3.56
CA LEU A 159 -2.06 1.12 -4.46
C LEU A 159 -1.19 -0.14 -4.34
N SER A 160 -0.95 -0.61 -3.11
CA SER A 160 -0.20 -1.84 -2.87
C SER A 160 -0.94 -3.07 -3.39
N ALA A 161 -2.27 -3.14 -3.21
CA ALA A 161 -3.07 -4.20 -3.79
C ALA A 161 -2.88 -4.26 -5.32
N HIS A 162 -2.99 -3.11 -5.99
CA HIS A 162 -2.79 -3.00 -7.43
C HIS A 162 -1.37 -3.43 -7.86
N ALA A 163 -0.34 -2.98 -7.15
CA ALA A 163 1.04 -3.35 -7.42
C ALA A 163 1.31 -4.86 -7.24
N MET A 164 0.58 -5.52 -6.35
CA MET A 164 0.65 -6.96 -6.10
C MET A 164 -0.24 -7.78 -7.06
N GLY A 165 -0.87 -7.15 -8.05
CA GLY A 165 -1.77 -7.79 -9.01
C GLY A 165 -3.15 -8.13 -8.45
N LEU A 166 -3.51 -7.56 -7.30
CA LEU A 166 -4.85 -7.63 -6.74
C LEU A 166 -5.72 -6.49 -7.25
N GLY A 167 -7.02 -6.70 -7.16
CA GLY A 167 -8.05 -5.70 -7.30
C GLY A 167 -8.60 -5.29 -5.95
N ALA A 168 -8.83 -4.00 -5.78
CA ALA A 168 -9.47 -3.48 -4.58
C ALA A 168 -10.44 -2.34 -4.88
N VAL A 169 -11.39 -2.11 -3.98
CA VAL A 169 -12.28 -0.94 -4.01
C VAL A 169 -12.54 -0.42 -2.60
N TRP A 170 -12.43 0.90 -2.46
CA TRP A 170 -12.92 1.63 -1.30
C TRP A 170 -14.45 1.66 -1.31
N CYS A 171 -15.06 1.01 -0.34
CA CYS A 171 -16.49 1.09 -0.04
C CYS A 171 -16.69 1.98 1.19
N GLY A 172 -17.20 3.20 0.99
CA GLY A 172 -17.30 4.20 2.06
C GLY A 172 -18.25 3.77 3.19
N CYS A 173 -17.83 4.00 4.43
CA CYS A 173 -18.62 3.79 5.65
C CYS A 173 -18.95 5.15 6.27
N TYR A 174 -17.96 5.81 6.86
CA TYR A 174 -18.05 7.20 7.30
C TYR A 174 -18.28 8.16 6.11
N PRO A 175 -19.05 9.25 6.27
CA PRO A 175 -19.78 9.68 7.48
C PRO A 175 -21.25 9.22 7.51
N GLN A 176 -21.60 8.10 6.86
CA GLN A 176 -22.98 7.63 6.84
C GLN A 176 -23.30 6.83 8.11
N LYS A 177 -24.14 7.40 8.99
CA LYS A 177 -24.44 6.84 10.31
C LYS A 177 -24.99 5.42 10.28
N ASP A 178 -25.94 5.12 9.40
CA ASP A 178 -26.48 3.76 9.28
C ASP A 178 -25.38 2.72 8.95
N ARG A 179 -24.36 3.12 8.18
CA ARG A 179 -23.22 2.25 7.82
C ARG A 179 -22.24 2.11 8.98
N GLU A 180 -21.95 3.22 9.66
CA GLU A 180 -21.12 3.22 10.86
C GLU A 180 -21.73 2.29 11.92
N GLU A 181 -23.01 2.47 12.24
CA GLU A 181 -23.76 1.67 13.21
C GLU A 181 -23.80 0.18 12.85
N PHE A 182 -24.00 -0.15 11.56
CA PHE A 182 -23.95 -1.54 11.11
C PHE A 182 -22.61 -2.21 11.45
N ILE A 183 -21.49 -1.55 11.11
CA ILE A 183 -20.14 -2.10 11.37
C ILE A 183 -19.84 -2.13 12.87
N VAL A 184 -20.22 -1.08 13.61
CA VAL A 184 -20.08 -1.01 15.07
C VAL A 184 -20.80 -2.18 15.73
N ASN A 185 -22.05 -2.44 15.36
CA ASN A 185 -22.84 -3.52 15.93
C ASN A 185 -22.34 -4.91 15.51
N LEU A 186 -21.95 -5.07 14.24
CA LEU A 186 -21.48 -6.36 13.72
C LEU A 186 -20.18 -6.82 14.39
N PHE A 187 -19.27 -5.88 14.68
CA PHE A 187 -17.95 -6.19 15.23
C PHE A 187 -17.77 -5.80 16.70
N GLY A 188 -18.79 -5.21 17.34
CA GLY A 188 -18.72 -4.75 18.72
C GLY A 188 -17.66 -3.67 18.94
N LEU A 189 -17.60 -2.67 18.05
CA LEU A 189 -16.59 -1.62 18.13
C LEU A 189 -16.78 -0.75 19.38
N PRO A 190 -15.70 -0.41 20.11
CA PRO A 190 -15.75 0.60 21.17
C PRO A 190 -16.13 1.99 20.64
N ASP A 191 -16.75 2.83 21.47
CA ASP A 191 -17.24 4.17 21.11
C ASP A 191 -16.19 5.10 20.48
N ASN A 192 -14.91 4.92 20.84
CA ASN A 192 -13.80 5.70 20.30
C ASN A 192 -13.27 5.19 18.96
N ILE A 193 -13.71 4.02 18.47
CA ILE A 193 -13.28 3.43 17.20
C ILE A 193 -14.35 3.69 16.13
N VAL A 194 -14.00 4.46 15.12
CA VAL A 194 -14.92 4.84 14.03
C VAL A 194 -14.50 4.19 12.72
N PRO A 195 -15.36 3.41 12.05
CA PRO A 195 -15.03 2.79 10.76
C PRO A 195 -15.06 3.81 9.62
N LEU A 196 -13.92 4.05 8.97
CA LEU A 196 -13.80 4.94 7.82
C LEU A 196 -14.42 4.30 6.57
N ASN A 197 -13.96 3.10 6.24
CA ASN A 197 -14.32 2.40 5.03
C ASN A 197 -14.18 0.88 5.18
N VAL A 198 -14.74 0.16 4.20
CA VAL A 198 -14.51 -1.26 3.97
C VAL A 198 -13.78 -1.37 2.64
N ILE A 199 -12.62 -2.00 2.61
CA ILE A 199 -11.85 -2.21 1.38
C ILE A 199 -12.04 -3.67 0.97
N ALA A 200 -12.79 -3.90 -0.10
CA ALA A 200 -12.98 -5.23 -0.67
C ALA A 200 -11.77 -5.59 -1.55
N ILE A 201 -11.16 -6.76 -1.36
CA ILE A 201 -9.89 -7.12 -1.98
C ILE A 201 -9.94 -8.56 -2.52
N GLY A 202 -9.43 -8.77 -3.72
CA GLY A 202 -9.30 -10.09 -4.34
C GLY A 202 -8.59 -10.02 -5.67
N TYR A 203 -8.34 -11.16 -6.31
CA TYR A 203 -7.79 -11.15 -7.67
C TYR A 203 -8.86 -10.67 -8.67
N PRO A 204 -8.56 -9.74 -9.58
CA PRO A 204 -9.56 -9.26 -10.54
C PRO A 204 -10.09 -10.40 -11.41
N LYS A 205 -11.41 -10.49 -11.59
CA LYS A 205 -12.02 -11.49 -12.50
C LYS A 205 -11.69 -11.21 -13.97
N GLU A 206 -11.55 -9.93 -14.31
CA GLU A 206 -11.33 -9.44 -15.67
C GLU A 206 -10.31 -8.30 -15.66
N SER A 207 -9.74 -8.00 -16.84
CA SER A 207 -8.88 -6.83 -17.01
C SER A 207 -9.72 -5.55 -17.01
N HIS A 208 -9.19 -4.49 -16.39
CA HIS A 208 -9.88 -3.20 -16.27
C HIS A 208 -8.97 -2.07 -16.78
N ARG A 209 -9.60 -1.05 -17.36
CA ARG A 209 -8.91 0.17 -17.78
C ARG A 209 -9.04 1.26 -16.71
N PRO A 210 -7.96 1.97 -16.35
CA PRO A 210 -8.04 3.13 -15.49
C PRO A 210 -8.84 4.24 -16.18
N LYS A 211 -9.42 5.12 -15.36
CA LYS A 211 -10.07 6.34 -15.84
C LYS A 211 -9.04 7.47 -15.91
N ASP A 212 -9.01 8.20 -17.02
CA ASP A 212 -8.26 9.44 -17.09
C ASP A 212 -9.07 10.58 -16.44
N LYS A 213 -8.54 11.06 -15.31
CA LYS A 213 -9.13 12.11 -14.48
C LYS A 213 -8.35 13.42 -14.53
N TYR A 214 -7.27 13.51 -15.32
CA TYR A 214 -6.53 14.77 -15.42
C TYR A 214 -7.42 15.84 -16.05
N ARG A 215 -7.51 16.98 -15.37
CA ARG A 215 -8.30 18.14 -15.80
C ARG A 215 -7.50 19.38 -15.42
N GLN A 216 -7.04 20.10 -16.43
CA GLN A 216 -6.22 21.30 -16.22
C GLN A 216 -7.01 22.40 -15.48
N GLU A 217 -8.35 22.43 -15.63
CA GLU A 217 -9.20 23.40 -14.92
C GLU A 217 -9.19 23.27 -13.39
N ASN A 218 -8.70 22.15 -12.83
CA ASN A 218 -8.58 21.95 -11.39
C ASN A 218 -7.22 22.44 -10.82
N ILE A 219 -6.37 23.07 -11.65
CA ILE A 219 -5.01 23.47 -11.31
C ILE A 219 -4.89 24.99 -11.36
N HIS A 220 -4.52 25.57 -10.23
CA HIS A 220 -4.41 27.01 -10.04
C HIS A 220 -2.99 27.35 -9.55
N TYR A 221 -2.32 28.30 -10.20
CA TYR A 221 -0.98 28.76 -9.79
C TYR A 221 -1.11 30.06 -8.98
N ASN A 222 -0.64 30.05 -7.74
CA ASN A 222 -0.63 31.15 -6.77
C ASN A 222 -2.00 31.63 -6.24
N VAL A 223 -3.04 31.71 -7.09
CA VAL A 223 -4.39 32.20 -6.74
C VAL A 223 -5.46 31.33 -7.37
N TRP A 224 -6.66 31.32 -6.79
CA TRP A 224 -7.84 30.61 -7.32
C TRP A 224 -8.34 31.23 -8.62
#